data_AF-A0A5C0XUN8-F1
#
_entry.id   AF-A0A5C0XUN8-F1
#
_cell.length_a   1.000
_cell.length_b   1.000
_cell.length_c   1.000
_cell.angle_alpha   90.00
_cell.angle_beta   90.00
_cell.angle_gamma   90.00
#
_symmetry.space_group_name_H-M   'P 1'
#
loop_
_entity.id
_entity.type
_entity.pdbx_description
1 polymer ?
#
loop_
_entity_poly.entity_id
_entity_poly.type
_entity_poly.pdbx_seq_one_letter_code
_entity_poly.pdbx_strand_id
1 'polypeptide(L)'
;MMLITTSHRPTRRTRSFGHDLERVFPNSLYLTRGKKTIQELLMEAYDRGYERLLILNVWKGNPLKMTFIKVHPEDWGYLGYLYLHGIKLQREMGFKGLNPIREDMPLVVTTAKRVGWDHIAFAQVFAELTTGKFVPRGDKSLTYIADKYDTDVIAVIERHPRGMVINFYRLDVTKDRPVGPLINVKIWIMEDGRRWDYKEALGIKVPRREKGEGQESSSENRD
;
A
#
# COMPACT_ATOMS: atom_id res chain seq x y z
N MET A 1 -4.42 6.37 13.66
CA MET A 1 -4.48 6.23 12.18
C MET A 1 -3.95 7.51 11.49
N MET A 2 -4.03 7.76 10.15
CA MET A 2 -3.05 8.58 9.40
C MET A 2 -3.45 9.98 8.87
N LEU A 3 -2.48 10.90 8.85
CA LEU A 3 -2.51 12.14 8.07
C LEU A 3 -1.94 11.87 6.67
N ILE A 4 -2.69 12.21 5.63
CA ILE A 4 -2.33 12.00 4.23
C ILE A 4 -1.98 13.35 3.59
N THR A 5 -0.87 13.40 2.88
CA THR A 5 -0.48 14.60 2.14
C THR A 5 0.32 14.22 0.88
N THR A 6 0.78 15.21 0.15
CA THR A 6 1.61 15.01 -1.05
C THR A 6 3.01 15.56 -0.86
N SER A 7 3.90 15.26 -1.80
CA SER A 7 5.09 16.08 -2.02
C SER A 7 4.70 17.51 -2.46
N HIS A 8 5.66 18.43 -2.43
CA HIS A 8 5.46 19.77 -3.00
C HIS A 8 5.08 19.70 -4.49
N ARG A 9 4.30 20.69 -4.94
CA ARG A 9 3.83 20.83 -6.32
C ARG A 9 3.15 19.56 -6.90
N PRO A 10 2.14 18.98 -6.20
CA PRO A 10 1.50 17.76 -6.68
C PRO A 10 0.67 18.02 -7.94
N THR A 11 0.42 16.97 -8.72
CA THR A 11 -0.51 17.04 -9.87
C THR A 11 -1.96 16.93 -9.41
N ARG A 12 -2.93 17.32 -10.26
CA ARG A 12 -4.37 17.13 -9.98
C ARG A 12 -4.70 15.66 -9.72
N ARG A 13 -4.08 14.74 -10.47
CA ARG A 13 -4.25 13.29 -10.29
C ARG A 13 -3.79 12.84 -8.90
N THR A 14 -2.65 13.33 -8.43
CA THR A 14 -2.10 12.98 -7.10
C THR A 14 -2.95 13.54 -5.96
N ARG A 15 -3.48 14.76 -6.09
CA ARG A 15 -4.45 15.31 -5.13
C ARG A 15 -5.73 14.46 -5.08
N SER A 16 -6.25 14.09 -6.25
CA SER A 16 -7.42 13.19 -6.33
C SER A 16 -7.15 11.86 -5.64
N PHE A 17 -5.96 11.29 -5.86
CA PHE A 17 -5.56 10.05 -5.23
C PHE A 17 -5.50 10.17 -3.70
N GLY A 18 -4.98 11.28 -3.17
CA GLY A 18 -4.99 11.54 -1.73
C GLY A 18 -6.40 11.60 -1.12
N HIS A 19 -7.34 12.26 -1.80
CA HIS A 19 -8.75 12.26 -1.37
C HIS A 19 -9.42 10.89 -1.51
N ASP A 20 -9.07 10.11 -2.54
CA ASP A 20 -9.60 8.75 -2.69
C ASP A 20 -9.07 7.83 -1.56
N LEU A 21 -7.82 8.02 -1.10
CA LEU A 21 -7.27 7.32 0.07
C LEU A 21 -7.93 7.74 1.38
N GLU A 22 -8.20 9.03 1.58
CA GLU A 22 -8.96 9.55 2.72
C GLU A 22 -10.33 8.88 2.87
N ARG A 23 -10.93 8.45 1.74
CA ARG A 23 -12.25 7.80 1.74
C ARG A 23 -12.23 6.32 2.08
N VAL A 24 -11.05 5.70 2.16
CA VAL A 24 -10.92 4.25 2.43
C VAL A 24 -10.02 3.92 3.60
N PHE A 25 -9.22 4.87 4.07
CA PHE A 25 -8.55 4.73 5.36
C PHE A 25 -9.47 5.32 6.43
N PRO A 26 -9.99 4.50 7.37
CA PRO A 26 -10.83 4.96 8.49
C PRO A 26 -10.22 6.17 9.16
N ASN A 27 -11.05 7.10 9.66
CA ASN A 27 -10.67 8.26 10.47
C ASN A 27 -9.54 9.16 9.86
N SER A 28 -9.13 8.95 8.61
CA SER A 28 -7.93 9.59 8.02
C SER A 28 -8.26 10.95 7.42
N LEU A 29 -7.25 11.81 7.29
CA LEU A 29 -7.43 13.15 6.72
C LEU A 29 -6.44 13.43 5.61
N TYR A 30 -6.93 13.90 4.47
CA TYR A 30 -6.08 14.49 3.45
C TYR A 30 -5.87 15.98 3.72
N LEU A 31 -4.60 16.38 3.87
CA LEU A 31 -4.18 17.76 4.06
C LEU A 31 -3.33 18.25 2.89
N THR A 32 -3.70 19.42 2.37
CA THR A 32 -2.91 20.08 1.33
C THR A 32 -1.53 20.45 1.88
N ARG A 33 -0.49 19.96 1.20
CA ARG A 33 0.92 20.12 1.62
C ARG A 33 1.36 21.58 1.81
N GLY A 34 1.00 22.46 0.88
CA GLY A 34 1.47 23.85 0.88
C GLY A 34 2.99 23.97 0.89
N LYS A 35 3.53 24.86 1.73
CA LYS A 35 4.98 25.04 1.97
C LYS A 35 5.52 24.19 3.12
N LYS A 36 4.67 23.40 3.80
CA LYS A 36 5.05 22.68 5.02
C LYS A 36 6.23 21.73 4.75
N THR A 37 7.20 21.76 5.65
CA THR A 37 8.30 20.81 5.75
C THR A 37 7.78 19.46 6.25
N ILE A 38 8.64 18.44 6.28
CA ILE A 38 8.27 17.14 6.85
C ILE A 38 8.06 17.29 8.37
N GLN A 39 8.90 18.05 9.06
CA GLN A 39 8.78 18.29 10.51
C GLN A 39 7.46 18.98 10.87
N GLU A 40 7.07 20.03 10.15
CA GLU A 40 5.79 20.71 10.38
C GLU A 40 4.59 19.78 10.13
N LEU A 41 4.69 18.88 9.15
CA LEU A 41 3.64 17.87 8.92
C LEU A 41 3.59 16.81 10.02
N LEU A 42 4.73 16.42 10.57
CA LEU A 42 4.80 15.45 11.67
C LEU A 42 4.22 16.05 12.95
N MET A 43 4.54 17.31 13.26
CA MET A 43 3.92 18.04 14.37
C MET A 43 2.41 18.15 14.17
N GLU A 44 1.96 18.57 12.99
CA GLU A 44 0.51 18.64 12.68
C GLU A 44 -0.16 17.26 12.81
N ALA A 45 0.49 16.19 12.37
CA ALA A 45 -0.03 14.84 12.51
C ALA A 45 -0.14 14.45 13.99
N TYR A 46 0.89 14.74 14.78
CA TYR A 46 0.95 14.44 16.20
C TYR A 46 -0.10 15.23 16.99
N ASP A 47 -0.21 16.54 16.78
CA ASP A 47 -1.17 17.42 17.45
C ASP A 47 -2.63 17.00 17.18
N ARG A 48 -2.87 16.37 16.03
CA ARG A 48 -4.19 15.83 15.65
C ARG A 48 -4.40 14.36 16.07
N GLY A 49 -3.44 13.74 16.74
CA GLY A 49 -3.53 12.35 17.20
C GLY A 49 -3.35 11.30 16.11
N TYR A 50 -2.70 11.62 14.99
CA TYR A 50 -2.41 10.65 13.94
C TYR A 50 -1.11 9.89 14.24
N GLU A 51 -1.13 8.57 14.05
CA GLU A 51 -0.01 7.66 14.31
C GLU A 51 0.94 7.51 13.11
N ARG A 52 0.47 7.94 11.93
CA ARG A 52 1.15 7.76 10.65
C ARG A 52 1.01 9.01 9.81
N LEU A 53 2.08 9.36 9.11
CA LEU A 53 2.09 10.36 8.05
C LEU A 53 2.33 9.65 6.73
N LEU A 54 1.41 9.82 5.78
CA LEU A 54 1.51 9.29 4.43
C LEU A 54 1.80 10.42 3.44
N ILE A 55 2.95 10.34 2.76
CA ILE A 55 3.33 11.30 1.71
C ILE A 55 3.23 10.63 0.33
N LEU A 56 2.40 11.19 -0.54
CA LEU A 56 2.27 10.79 -1.94
C LEU A 56 3.23 11.58 -2.84
N ASN A 57 4.17 10.89 -3.49
CA ASN A 57 5.11 11.51 -4.42
C ASN A 57 4.66 11.39 -5.86
N VAL A 58 5.12 12.34 -6.69
CA VAL A 58 4.79 12.46 -8.11
C VAL A 58 6.02 12.18 -8.97
N TRP A 59 5.81 11.52 -10.11
CA TRP A 59 6.78 11.43 -11.20
C TRP A 59 6.08 11.57 -12.55
N LYS A 60 6.61 12.45 -13.41
CA LYS A 60 6.09 12.68 -14.78
C LYS A 60 4.56 12.78 -14.83
N GLY A 61 3.97 13.55 -13.90
CA GLY A 61 2.53 13.80 -13.86
C GLY A 61 1.69 12.81 -13.03
N ASN A 62 2.22 11.64 -12.67
CA ASN A 62 1.48 10.55 -12.03
C ASN A 62 1.98 10.26 -10.59
N PRO A 63 1.10 9.75 -9.70
CA PRO A 63 1.54 9.18 -8.44
C PRO A 63 2.54 8.06 -8.67
N LEU A 64 3.71 8.15 -8.02
CA LEU A 64 4.79 7.18 -8.16
C LEU A 64 5.05 6.41 -6.89
N LYS A 65 4.95 7.07 -5.73
CA LYS A 65 5.40 6.49 -4.46
C LYS A 65 4.50 6.91 -3.32
N MET A 66 4.24 5.98 -2.42
CA MET A 66 3.62 6.20 -1.11
C MET A 66 4.70 6.03 -0.05
N THR A 67 4.97 7.06 0.75
CA THR A 67 5.98 7.02 1.82
C THR A 67 5.26 7.07 3.17
N PHE A 68 5.51 6.06 4.00
CA PHE A 68 4.90 5.94 5.32
C PHE A 68 5.92 6.34 6.38
N ILE A 69 5.50 7.20 7.31
CA ILE A 69 6.35 7.72 8.38
C ILE A 69 5.61 7.51 9.70
N LYS A 70 6.30 6.95 10.69
CA LYS A 70 5.83 6.87 12.08
C LYS A 70 5.75 8.28 12.65
N VAL A 71 4.62 8.63 13.25
CA VAL A 71 4.45 9.90 13.94
C VAL A 71 4.71 9.68 15.43
N HIS A 72 5.73 10.36 15.94
CA HIS A 72 6.06 10.41 17.36
C HIS A 72 6.86 11.71 17.61
N PRO A 73 6.70 12.38 18.76
CA PRO A 73 7.34 13.67 19.00
C PRO A 73 8.88 13.57 19.03
N GLU A 74 9.41 12.43 19.49
CA GLU A 74 10.86 12.23 19.68
C GLU A 74 11.45 11.09 18.82
N ASP A 75 10.60 10.22 18.27
CA ASP A 75 11.01 8.95 17.64
C ASP A 75 10.21 8.71 16.35
N TRP A 76 10.12 9.77 15.53
CA TRP A 76 9.57 9.63 14.19
C TRP A 76 10.60 8.96 13.28
N GLY A 77 10.13 8.15 12.33
CA GLY A 77 11.00 7.37 11.46
C GLY A 77 10.28 6.93 10.19
N TYR A 78 11.03 6.64 9.13
CA TYR A 78 10.42 6.17 7.89
C TYR A 78 10.08 4.70 8.03
N LEU A 79 8.81 4.30 7.92
CA LEU A 79 8.47 2.88 8.04
C LEU A 79 8.77 2.10 6.76
N GLY A 80 8.60 2.77 5.62
CA GLY A 80 8.81 2.17 4.31
C GLY A 80 8.10 2.94 3.21
N TYR A 81 8.26 2.46 1.99
CA TYR A 81 7.64 3.06 0.82
C TYR A 81 7.22 2.04 -0.23
N LEU A 82 6.09 2.35 -0.89
CA LEU A 82 5.53 1.57 -1.99
C LEU A 82 5.76 2.33 -3.29
N TYR A 83 6.45 1.71 -4.24
CA TYR A 83 6.49 2.18 -5.61
C TYR A 83 5.28 1.67 -6.38
N LEU A 84 4.65 2.59 -7.11
CA LEU A 84 3.43 2.36 -7.84
C LEU A 84 3.74 2.16 -9.33
N HIS A 85 3.17 1.13 -9.92
CA HIS A 85 3.09 0.98 -11.37
C HIS A 85 1.99 1.85 -11.98
N GLY A 86 0.93 2.11 -11.21
CA GLY A 86 -0.19 2.92 -11.65
C GLY A 86 -1.32 2.91 -10.62
N ILE A 87 -2.29 3.79 -10.84
CA ILE A 87 -3.49 3.88 -10.01
C ILE A 87 -4.73 4.04 -10.88
N LYS A 88 -5.88 3.55 -10.40
CA LYS A 88 -7.20 3.87 -10.93
C LYS A 88 -8.00 4.59 -9.84
N LEU A 89 -8.44 5.81 -10.13
CA LEU A 89 -9.18 6.64 -9.18
C LEU A 89 -10.62 6.13 -9.01
N GLN A 90 -11.24 6.42 -7.88
CA GLN A 90 -12.62 6.00 -7.58
C GLN A 90 -13.60 6.44 -8.68
N ARG A 91 -13.45 7.67 -9.20
CA ARG A 91 -14.26 8.18 -10.32
C ARG A 91 -14.09 7.41 -11.62
N GLU A 92 -12.92 6.82 -11.84
CA GLU A 92 -12.62 5.97 -13.00
C GLU A 92 -13.18 4.56 -12.81
N MET A 93 -13.55 4.21 -11.57
CA MET A 93 -14.26 2.98 -11.19
C MET A 93 -15.78 3.21 -11.07
N GLY A 94 -16.26 4.43 -11.32
CA GLY A 94 -17.69 4.77 -11.29
C GLY A 94 -18.21 5.28 -9.94
N PHE A 95 -17.32 5.63 -9.00
CA PHE A 95 -17.70 6.18 -7.70
C PHE A 95 -17.27 7.65 -7.59
N LYS A 96 -18.21 8.54 -7.29
CA LYS A 96 -17.96 9.98 -7.13
C LYS A 96 -18.51 10.44 -5.77
N GLY A 97 -17.75 11.29 -5.09
CA GLY A 97 -18.23 11.96 -3.88
C GLY A 97 -18.50 11.04 -2.70
N LEU A 98 -17.79 9.91 -2.57
CA LEU A 98 -17.90 9.10 -1.36
C LEU A 98 -17.43 9.92 -0.15
N ASN A 99 -18.16 9.79 0.96
CA ASN A 99 -17.79 10.42 2.21
C ASN A 99 -16.60 9.68 2.85
N PRO A 100 -15.64 10.42 3.43
CA PRO A 100 -14.63 9.82 4.30
C PRO A 100 -15.27 9.05 5.45
N ILE A 101 -14.64 7.95 5.85
CA ILE A 101 -14.99 7.22 7.08
C ILE A 101 -14.42 8.04 8.23
N ARG A 102 -15.26 8.50 9.15
CA ARG A 102 -14.84 9.29 10.32
C ARG A 102 -14.93 8.49 11.61
N GLU A 103 -15.66 7.40 11.56
CA GLU A 103 -15.83 6.42 12.62
C GLU A 103 -14.49 5.74 12.93
N ASP A 104 -14.29 5.46 14.22
CA ASP A 104 -13.14 4.70 14.68
C ASP A 104 -13.40 3.20 14.45
N MET A 105 -12.92 2.69 13.32
CA MET A 105 -13.01 1.28 12.95
C MET A 105 -11.67 0.80 12.36
N PRO A 106 -11.34 -0.50 12.50
CA PRO A 106 -10.08 -1.01 11.97
C PRO A 106 -10.12 -1.05 10.43
N LEU A 107 -9.03 -0.62 9.79
CA LEU A 107 -8.77 -1.02 8.41
C LEU A 107 -8.39 -2.50 8.40
N VAL A 108 -9.26 -3.36 7.88
CA VAL A 108 -8.90 -4.76 7.67
C VAL A 108 -8.20 -4.93 6.33
N VAL A 109 -7.05 -5.59 6.35
CA VAL A 109 -6.31 -5.97 5.16
C VAL A 109 -6.37 -7.49 5.00
N THR A 110 -6.76 -7.95 3.83
CA THR A 110 -6.78 -9.38 3.48
C THR A 110 -6.23 -9.56 2.07
N THR A 111 -6.11 -10.79 1.62
CA THR A 111 -5.83 -11.11 0.22
C THR A 111 -7.08 -11.54 -0.53
N ALA A 112 -7.00 -11.63 -1.85
CA ALA A 112 -7.91 -12.45 -2.64
C ALA A 112 -7.81 -13.93 -2.24
N LYS A 113 -8.81 -14.73 -2.64
CA LYS A 113 -8.74 -16.19 -2.50
C LYS A 113 -7.61 -16.74 -3.39
N ARG A 114 -6.91 -17.77 -2.89
CA ARG A 114 -5.88 -18.52 -3.67
C ARG A 114 -4.75 -17.63 -4.23
N VAL A 115 -4.11 -16.82 -3.39
CA VAL A 115 -2.93 -16.02 -3.76
C VAL A 115 -1.62 -16.72 -3.36
N GLY A 116 -0.49 -16.22 -3.88
CA GLY A 116 0.83 -16.66 -3.47
C GLY A 116 1.25 -16.09 -2.12
N TRP A 117 2.32 -16.65 -1.55
CA TRP A 117 2.92 -16.21 -0.27
C TRP A 117 3.35 -14.75 -0.28
N ASP A 118 3.83 -14.26 -1.42
CA ASP A 118 4.20 -12.87 -1.66
C ASP A 118 3.04 -11.88 -1.45
N HIS A 119 1.80 -12.27 -1.76
CA HIS A 119 0.61 -11.44 -1.54
C HIS A 119 0.20 -11.41 -0.07
N ILE A 120 0.31 -12.55 0.63
CA ILE A 120 0.02 -12.67 2.07
C ILE A 120 0.99 -11.80 2.85
N ALA A 121 2.27 -11.99 2.56
CA ALA A 121 3.38 -11.18 3.02
C ALA A 121 3.16 -9.68 2.83
N PHE A 122 2.86 -9.27 1.59
CA PHE A 122 2.59 -7.87 1.30
C PHE A 122 1.37 -7.35 2.07
N ALA A 123 0.31 -8.15 2.21
CA ALA A 123 -0.87 -7.77 2.98
C ALA A 123 -0.55 -7.51 4.47
N GLN A 124 0.35 -8.31 5.06
CA GLN A 124 0.85 -8.10 6.42
C GLN A 124 1.62 -6.79 6.55
N VAL A 125 2.59 -6.56 5.65
CA VAL A 125 3.37 -5.32 5.62
C VAL A 125 2.47 -4.10 5.38
N PHE A 126 1.53 -4.20 4.44
CA PHE A 126 0.60 -3.12 4.15
C PHE A 126 -0.31 -2.80 5.35
N ALA A 127 -0.77 -3.82 6.08
CA ALA A 127 -1.52 -3.63 7.32
C ALA A 127 -0.67 -2.86 8.35
N GLU A 128 0.58 -3.26 8.56
CA GLU A 128 1.49 -2.58 9.51
C GLU A 128 1.75 -1.12 9.12
N LEU A 129 2.09 -0.86 7.85
CA LEU A 129 2.32 0.48 7.31
C LEU A 129 1.10 1.39 7.48
N THR A 130 -0.10 0.82 7.40
CA THR A 130 -1.37 1.55 7.48
C THR A 130 -2.00 1.57 8.87
N THR A 131 -1.37 1.00 9.90
CA THR A 131 -1.98 0.76 11.23
C THR A 131 -3.25 -0.11 11.17
N GLY A 132 -3.41 -0.87 10.09
CA GLY A 132 -4.51 -1.81 9.88
C GLY A 132 -4.25 -3.18 10.50
N LYS A 133 -5.24 -4.07 10.35
CA LYS A 133 -5.19 -5.46 10.82
C LYS A 133 -5.17 -6.43 9.66
N PHE A 134 -4.11 -7.24 9.57
CA PHE A 134 -4.10 -8.34 8.61
C PHE A 134 -5.02 -9.48 9.07
N VAL A 135 -5.87 -9.95 8.17
CA VAL A 135 -6.77 -11.08 8.38
C VAL A 135 -6.57 -12.09 7.23
N PRO A 136 -6.18 -13.34 7.52
CA PRO A 136 -6.09 -14.37 6.48
C PRO A 136 -7.44 -14.64 5.80
N ARG A 137 -7.44 -14.57 4.46
CA ARG A 137 -8.64 -14.74 3.64
C ARG A 137 -9.28 -16.12 3.79
N GLY A 138 -8.50 -17.18 3.61
CA GLY A 138 -9.02 -18.56 3.49
C GLY A 138 -10.18 -18.63 2.49
N ASP A 139 -11.26 -19.31 2.88
CA ASP A 139 -12.50 -19.40 2.09
C ASP A 139 -13.60 -18.41 2.51
N LYS A 140 -13.34 -17.56 3.52
CA LYS A 140 -14.31 -16.61 4.08
C LYS A 140 -14.76 -15.59 3.02
N SER A 141 -16.01 -15.14 3.10
CA SER A 141 -16.51 -14.01 2.31
C SER A 141 -15.97 -12.68 2.85
N LEU A 142 -16.05 -11.59 2.07
CA LEU A 142 -15.64 -10.26 2.58
C LEU A 142 -16.61 -9.79 3.67
N THR A 143 -17.91 -10.03 3.49
CA THR A 143 -18.94 -9.73 4.47
C THR A 143 -18.69 -10.42 5.81
N TYR A 144 -18.37 -11.72 5.80
CA TYR A 144 -18.05 -12.44 7.04
C TYR A 144 -16.83 -11.83 7.76
N ILE A 145 -15.81 -11.40 7.01
CA ILE A 145 -14.64 -10.74 7.59
C ILE A 145 -15.04 -9.39 8.19
N ALA A 146 -15.78 -8.57 7.45
CA ALA A 146 -16.28 -7.29 7.94
C ALA A 146 -17.09 -7.43 9.24
N ASP A 147 -18.11 -8.29 9.24
CA ASP A 147 -18.97 -8.53 10.41
C ASP A 147 -18.17 -9.00 11.62
N LYS A 148 -17.18 -9.88 11.40
CA LYS A 148 -16.35 -10.43 12.49
C LYS A 148 -15.41 -9.37 13.11
N TYR A 149 -14.97 -8.40 12.32
CA TYR A 149 -13.98 -7.40 12.74
C TYR A 149 -14.57 -6.00 12.87
N ASP A 150 -15.90 -5.87 12.82
CA ASP A 150 -16.64 -4.63 12.97
C ASP A 150 -16.09 -3.50 12.09
N THR A 151 -16.08 -3.74 10.77
CA THR A 151 -15.56 -2.79 9.79
C THR A 151 -16.37 -2.79 8.51
N ASP A 152 -16.56 -1.62 7.93
CA ASP A 152 -17.15 -1.46 6.60
C ASP A 152 -16.10 -1.38 5.50
N VAL A 153 -14.81 -1.31 5.83
CA VAL A 153 -13.75 -1.15 4.85
C VAL A 153 -12.72 -2.27 4.91
N ILE A 154 -12.48 -2.86 3.74
CA ILE A 154 -11.50 -3.92 3.59
C ILE A 154 -10.58 -3.60 2.41
N ALA A 155 -9.28 -3.54 2.68
CA ALA A 155 -8.25 -3.58 1.66
C ALA A 155 -7.99 -5.04 1.26
N VAL A 156 -8.05 -5.34 -0.04
CA VAL A 156 -7.84 -6.67 -0.60
C VAL A 156 -6.64 -6.63 -1.52
N ILE A 157 -5.64 -7.46 -1.22
CA ILE A 157 -4.47 -7.67 -2.07
C ILE A 157 -4.78 -8.74 -3.11
N GLU A 158 -4.80 -8.34 -4.38
CA GLU A 158 -5.21 -9.20 -5.50
C GLU A 158 -4.06 -9.39 -6.50
N ARG A 159 -4.11 -10.50 -7.24
CA ARG A 159 -3.16 -10.79 -8.31
C ARG A 159 -3.33 -9.79 -9.45
N HIS A 160 -2.23 -9.34 -10.03
CA HIS A 160 -2.25 -8.50 -11.22
C HIS A 160 -1.16 -8.93 -12.22
N PRO A 161 -1.37 -8.87 -13.54
CA PRO A 161 -0.36 -9.33 -14.51
C PRO A 161 1.03 -8.66 -14.39
N ARG A 162 1.09 -7.47 -13.79
CA ARG A 162 2.31 -6.68 -13.57
C ARG A 162 2.75 -6.60 -12.10
N GLY A 163 2.28 -7.50 -11.25
CA GLY A 163 2.60 -7.53 -9.82
C GLY A 163 1.37 -7.82 -8.97
N MET A 164 1.07 -6.91 -8.06
CA MET A 164 -0.09 -7.02 -7.18
C MET A 164 -0.82 -5.69 -7.11
N VAL A 165 -2.11 -5.76 -6.81
CA VAL A 165 -2.93 -4.57 -6.62
C VAL A 165 -3.56 -4.57 -5.23
N ILE A 166 -3.71 -3.37 -4.69
CA ILE A 166 -4.56 -3.11 -3.54
C ILE A 166 -5.88 -2.58 -4.09
N ASN A 167 -6.98 -3.25 -3.77
CA ASN A 167 -8.33 -2.77 -3.98
C ASN A 167 -9.01 -2.52 -2.63
N PHE A 168 -9.90 -1.54 -2.57
CA PHE A 168 -10.67 -1.24 -1.36
C PHE A 168 -12.14 -1.51 -1.59
N TYR A 169 -12.75 -2.23 -0.66
CA TYR A 169 -14.17 -2.51 -0.60
C TYR A 169 -14.75 -1.68 0.55
N ARG A 170 -15.83 -0.94 0.27
CA ARG A 170 -16.64 -0.19 1.23
C ARG A 170 -18.02 -0.84 1.26
N LEU A 171 -18.27 -1.72 2.22
CA LEU A 171 -19.47 -2.56 2.27
C LEU A 171 -20.75 -1.78 2.60
N ASP A 172 -20.59 -0.60 3.20
CA ASP A 172 -21.61 0.42 3.39
C ASP A 172 -22.02 1.10 2.07
N VAL A 173 -21.15 1.08 1.04
CA VAL A 173 -21.41 1.66 -0.29
C VAL A 173 -21.90 0.59 -1.27
N THR A 174 -21.20 -0.54 -1.35
CA THR A 174 -21.55 -1.66 -2.23
C THR A 174 -20.92 -2.95 -1.73
N LYS A 175 -21.67 -4.06 -1.84
CA LYS A 175 -21.20 -5.39 -1.42
C LYS A 175 -20.56 -6.19 -2.55
N ASP A 176 -20.69 -5.74 -3.79
CA ASP A 176 -20.43 -6.58 -4.97
C ASP A 176 -19.10 -6.26 -5.68
N ARG A 177 -18.57 -5.05 -5.51
CA ARG A 177 -17.37 -4.61 -6.23
C ARG A 177 -16.52 -3.64 -5.41
N PRO A 178 -15.20 -3.57 -5.65
CA PRO A 178 -14.35 -2.60 -4.97
C PRO A 178 -14.69 -1.17 -5.41
N VAL A 179 -14.64 -0.25 -4.47
CA VAL A 179 -14.81 1.19 -4.72
C VAL A 179 -13.52 1.89 -5.14
N GLY A 180 -12.38 1.28 -4.78
CA GLY A 180 -11.06 1.83 -5.04
C GLY A 180 -10.64 2.92 -4.04
N PRO A 181 -9.50 3.60 -4.27
CA PRO A 181 -8.71 3.56 -5.50
C PRO A 181 -8.01 2.21 -5.69
N LEU A 182 -7.85 1.77 -6.93
CA LEU A 182 -7.00 0.61 -7.24
C LEU A 182 -5.55 1.08 -7.31
N ILE A 183 -4.67 0.41 -6.57
CA ILE A 183 -3.25 0.76 -6.48
C ILE A 183 -2.42 -0.42 -6.99
N ASN A 184 -1.73 -0.26 -8.11
CA ASN A 184 -0.82 -1.28 -8.64
C ASN A 184 0.58 -1.06 -8.07
N VAL A 185 1.07 -2.05 -7.31
CA VAL A 185 2.34 -1.99 -6.58
C VAL A 185 3.42 -2.70 -7.38
N LYS A 186 4.52 -1.99 -7.61
CA LYS A 186 5.72 -2.49 -8.27
C LYS A 186 6.64 -3.20 -7.27
N ILE A 187 7.05 -2.45 -6.25
CA ILE A 187 8.05 -2.83 -5.26
C ILE A 187 7.68 -2.13 -3.95
N TRP A 188 7.93 -2.78 -2.82
CA TRP A 188 7.95 -2.15 -1.51
C TRP A 188 9.33 -2.31 -0.87
N ILE A 189 9.77 -1.27 -0.18
CA ILE A 189 11.07 -1.18 0.47
C ILE A 189 10.84 -0.67 1.89
N MET A 190 11.54 -1.28 2.85
CA MET A 190 11.45 -0.93 4.28
C MET A 190 12.39 0.24 4.61
N GLU A 191 12.35 0.71 5.85
CA GLU A 191 13.22 1.77 6.37
C GLU A 191 14.70 1.56 6.05
N ASP A 192 15.18 0.33 6.24
CA ASP A 192 16.58 -0.07 6.06
C ASP A 192 17.05 -0.08 4.60
N GLY A 193 16.19 0.34 3.66
CA GLY A 193 16.46 0.39 2.24
C GLY A 193 16.41 -0.96 1.55
N ARG A 194 16.18 -2.05 2.29
CA ARG A 194 16.05 -3.38 1.68
C ARG A 194 14.71 -3.49 0.98
N ARG A 195 14.77 -3.95 -0.27
CA ARG A 195 13.58 -4.51 -0.90
C ARG A 195 13.17 -5.70 -0.05
N TRP A 196 11.95 -5.65 0.43
CA TRP A 196 11.45 -6.72 1.27
C TRP A 196 11.27 -7.99 0.43
N ASP A 197 11.89 -9.08 0.87
CA ASP A 197 11.82 -10.40 0.25
C ASP A 197 11.15 -11.39 1.21
N TYR A 198 9.95 -11.87 0.85
CA TYR A 198 9.23 -12.84 1.69
C TYR A 198 10.01 -14.12 1.92
N LYS A 199 10.90 -14.50 0.99
CA LYS A 199 11.66 -15.73 1.13
C LYS A 199 12.68 -15.61 2.24
N GLU A 200 13.33 -14.45 2.35
CA GLU A 200 14.22 -14.15 3.47
C GLU A 200 13.41 -14.03 4.78
N ALA A 201 12.32 -13.26 4.77
CA ALA A 201 11.49 -13.03 5.96
C ALA A 201 10.80 -14.30 6.50
N LEU A 202 10.45 -15.25 5.63
CA LEU A 202 9.84 -16.53 6.01
C LEU A 202 10.85 -17.69 6.08
N GLY A 203 12.15 -17.42 5.97
CA GLY A 203 13.21 -18.44 6.05
C GLY A 203 13.16 -19.49 4.92
N ILE A 204 12.54 -19.16 3.78
CA ILE A 204 12.42 -20.05 2.62
C ILE A 204 13.78 -20.09 1.90
N LYS A 205 14.50 -21.21 2.05
CA LYS A 205 15.74 -21.47 1.31
C LYS A 205 15.44 -21.52 -0.19
N VAL A 206 15.95 -20.54 -0.95
CA VAL A 206 15.96 -20.60 -2.41
C VAL A 206 17.15 -21.43 -2.84
N PRO A 207 16.99 -22.50 -3.64
CA PRO A 207 18.12 -23.19 -4.22
C PRO A 207 18.95 -22.19 -5.02
N ARG A 208 20.23 -22.06 -4.68
CA ARG A 208 21.17 -21.25 -5.45
C ARG A 208 21.21 -21.85 -6.84
N ARG A 209 20.78 -21.12 -7.88
CA ARG A 209 21.11 -21.52 -9.26
C ARG A 209 22.63 -21.39 -9.38
N GLU A 210 23.31 -22.52 -9.42
CA GLU A 210 24.70 -22.59 -9.86
C GLU A 210 24.75 -21.92 -11.23
N LYS A 211 25.53 -20.84 -11.33
CA LYS A 211 25.89 -20.28 -12.62
C LYS A 211 26.68 -21.37 -13.31
N GLY A 212 26.13 -21.93 -14.38
CA GLY A 212 26.88 -22.83 -15.26
C GLY A 212 28.17 -22.14 -15.67
N GLU A 213 29.29 -22.76 -15.30
CA GLU A 213 30.60 -22.40 -15.81
C GLU A 213 30.55 -22.56 -17.34
N GLY A 214 31.00 -21.52 -18.04
CA GLY A 214 31.06 -21.52 -19.48
C GLY A 214 31.98 -22.64 -19.95
N GLN A 215 31.49 -23.45 -20.87
CA GLN A 215 32.35 -24.27 -21.71
C GLN A 215 33.19 -23.34 -22.58
N GLU A 216 34.46 -23.15 -22.21
CA GLU A 216 35.50 -22.73 -23.14
C GLU A 216 35.62 -23.81 -24.22
N SER A 217 35.05 -23.55 -25.39
CA SER A 217 35.31 -24.32 -26.59
C SER A 217 36.64 -23.87 -27.18
N SER A 218 37.73 -24.50 -26.76
CA SER A 218 39.01 -24.52 -27.46
C SER A 218 38.91 -25.48 -28.65
N SER A 219 38.49 -24.98 -29.81
CA SER A 219 38.71 -25.65 -31.08
C SER A 219 40.09 -25.24 -31.61
N GLU A 220 41.12 -26.00 -31.22
CA GLU A 220 42.40 -26.03 -31.93
C GLU A 220 42.21 -26.79 -33.25
N ASN A 221 42.51 -26.11 -34.35
CA ASN A 221 42.66 -26.69 -35.68
C ASN A 221 43.73 -27.79 -35.66
N ARG A 222 43.38 -28.96 -36.18
CA ARG A 222 44.33 -29.87 -36.82
C ARG A 222 43.76 -30.32 -38.16
N ASP A 223 44.68 -30.30 -39.13
CA ASP A 223 44.67 -30.81 -40.51
C ASP A 223 44.02 -29.93 -41.59
#